data_AF-A0A2N0KRZ0-F1
#
_entry.id   AF-A0A2N0KRZ0-F1
#
_cell.length_a   1.000
_cell.length_b   1.000
_cell.length_c   1.000
_cell.angle_alpha   90.00
_cell.angle_beta   90.00
_cell.angle_gamma   90.00
#
_symmetry.space_group_name_H-M   'P 1'
#
loop_
_entity.id
_entity.type
_entity.pdbx_description
1 polymer ?
#
loop_
_entity_poly.entity_id
_entity_poly.type
_entity_poly.pdbx_seq_one_letter_code
_entity_poly.pdbx_strand_id
1 'polypeptide(L)'
;MPEENLFSRTFNSFVHAHYGWYIVAIGAAMQLTTNFVSQAFAVLVVVIRDNFGWSLTAIVLAYSLRSVIGAVLAPSAGVLGDRYGARKVMFIGGGFFVGGLLLLSTITA
;
A
#
# COMPACT_ATOMS: atom_id res chain seq x y z
N MET A 1 42.46 -22.88 6.08
CA MET A 1 42.03 -21.65 5.38
C MET A 1 40.70 -21.97 4.71
N PRO A 2 39.59 -21.28 5.02
CA PRO A 2 38.26 -21.67 4.55
C PRO A 2 37.97 -21.03 3.20
N GLU A 3 38.16 -21.81 2.13
CA GLU A 3 37.72 -21.49 0.76
C GLU A 3 36.20 -21.78 0.56
N GLU A 4 35.42 -21.80 1.64
CA GLU A 4 33.98 -22.04 1.55
C GLU A 4 33.29 -20.79 0.98
N ASN A 5 32.88 -20.93 -0.28
CA ASN A 5 31.54 -20.54 -0.74
C ASN A 5 31.32 -19.07 -1.15
N LEU A 6 32.22 -18.51 -1.96
CA LEU A 6 31.93 -17.26 -2.69
C LEU A 6 30.81 -17.44 -3.72
N PHE A 7 30.76 -18.61 -4.38
CA PHE A 7 29.71 -18.98 -5.34
C PHE A 7 28.34 -19.24 -4.70
N SER A 8 28.28 -19.78 -3.47
CA SER A 8 26.98 -19.96 -2.81
C SER A 8 26.40 -18.63 -2.33
N ARG A 9 27.26 -17.67 -1.92
CA ARG A 9 26.84 -16.30 -1.54
C ARG A 9 26.24 -15.53 -2.71
N THR A 10 26.84 -15.60 -3.89
CA THR A 10 26.31 -14.93 -5.09
C THR A 10 25.02 -15.57 -5.57
N PHE A 11 24.92 -16.91 -5.59
CA PHE A 11 23.70 -17.59 -6.01
C PHE A 11 22.54 -17.37 -5.03
N ASN A 12 22.80 -17.38 -3.71
CA ASN A 12 21.79 -16.99 -2.72
C ASN A 12 21.35 -15.54 -2.88
N SER A 13 22.27 -14.62 -3.21
CA SER A 13 21.94 -13.23 -3.54
C SER A 13 20.96 -13.14 -4.71
N PHE A 14 21.14 -13.93 -5.78
CA PHE A 14 20.20 -13.91 -6.92
C PHE A 14 18.80 -14.43 -6.55
N VAL A 15 18.68 -15.47 -5.75
CA VAL A 15 17.38 -15.99 -5.27
C VAL A 15 16.71 -15.00 -4.31
N HIS A 16 17.48 -14.40 -3.39
CA HIS A 16 16.99 -13.34 -2.50
C HIS A 16 16.65 -12.05 -3.26
N ALA A 17 17.36 -11.74 -4.35
CA ALA A 17 17.08 -10.61 -5.23
C ALA A 17 15.79 -10.82 -6.02
N HIS A 18 15.58 -11.99 -6.63
CA HIS A 18 14.31 -12.35 -7.29
C HIS A 18 13.12 -12.25 -6.33
N TYR A 19 13.30 -12.73 -5.09
CA TYR A 19 12.28 -12.66 -4.05
C TYR A 19 12.04 -11.23 -3.54
N GLY A 20 13.11 -10.44 -3.42
CA GLY A 20 13.03 -9.01 -3.10
C GLY A 20 12.26 -8.23 -4.15
N TRP A 21 12.44 -8.55 -5.44
CA TRP A 21 11.69 -7.94 -6.54
C TRP A 21 10.18 -8.18 -6.44
N TYR A 22 9.73 -9.32 -5.91
CA TYR A 22 8.30 -9.57 -5.71
C TYR A 22 7.69 -8.67 -4.62
N ILE A 23 8.42 -8.47 -3.52
CA ILE A 23 8.06 -7.54 -2.43
C ILE A 23 8.02 -6.10 -2.96
N VAL A 24 9.03 -5.71 -3.76
CA VAL A 24 9.07 -4.39 -4.39
C VAL A 24 7.93 -4.20 -5.37
N ALA A 25 7.60 -5.19 -6.20
CA ALA A 25 6.50 -5.12 -7.15
C ALA A 25 5.13 -4.94 -6.46
N ILE A 26 4.88 -5.70 -5.39
CA ILE A 26 3.65 -5.54 -4.58
C ILE A 26 3.62 -4.16 -3.91
N GLY A 27 4.72 -3.76 -3.27
CA GLY A 27 4.83 -2.43 -2.65
C GLY A 27 4.59 -1.31 -3.66
N ALA A 28 5.19 -1.42 -4.84
CA ALA A 28 5.00 -0.48 -5.94
C ALA A 28 3.55 -0.44 -6.42
N ALA A 29 2.89 -1.59 -6.63
CA ALA A 29 1.49 -1.65 -7.02
C ALA A 29 0.56 -1.01 -5.98
N MET A 30 0.81 -1.26 -4.69
CA MET A 30 0.08 -0.64 -3.58
C MET A 30 0.29 0.88 -3.56
N GLN A 31 1.53 1.35 -3.76
CA GLN A 31 1.85 2.78 -3.80
C GLN A 31 1.20 3.45 -5.00
N LEU A 32 1.28 2.84 -6.18
CA LEU A 32 0.70 3.36 -7.42
C LEU A 32 -0.81 3.55 -7.26
N THR A 33 -1.51 2.57 -6.70
CA THR A 33 -2.96 2.65 -6.49
C THR A 33 -3.32 3.70 -5.45
N THR A 34 -2.56 3.80 -4.36
CA THR A 34 -2.75 4.85 -3.35
C THR A 34 -2.57 6.25 -3.94
N ASN A 35 -1.53 6.43 -4.76
CA ASN A 35 -1.28 7.69 -5.45
C ASN A 35 -2.38 8.01 -6.47
N PHE A 36 -2.84 7.01 -7.22
CA PHE A 36 -3.93 7.18 -8.17
C PHE A 36 -5.21 7.66 -7.49
N VAL A 37 -5.61 7.03 -6.38
CA VAL A 37 -6.79 7.44 -5.60
C VAL A 37 -6.64 8.87 -5.08
N SER A 38 -5.46 9.24 -4.57
CA SER A 38 -5.20 10.61 -4.10
C SER A 38 -5.29 11.64 -5.23
N GLN A 39 -4.84 11.30 -6.45
CA GLN A 39 -4.97 12.19 -7.61
C GLN A 39 -6.42 12.30 -8.10
N ALA A 40 -7.14 11.18 -8.15
CA ALA A 40 -8.56 11.15 -8.51
C ALA A 40 -9.43 11.94 -7.52
N PHE A 41 -9.03 11.98 -6.24
CA PHE A 41 -9.72 12.75 -5.20
C PHE A 41 -9.86 14.22 -5.57
N ALA A 42 -8.82 14.85 -6.15
CA ALA A 42 -8.86 16.26 -6.54
C ALA A 42 -9.99 16.59 -7.52
N VAL A 43 -10.29 15.67 -8.45
CA VAL A 43 -11.40 15.79 -9.39
C VAL A 43 -12.74 15.45 -8.73
N LEU A 44 -12.76 14.41 -7.90
CA LEU A 44 -13.95 13.97 -7.15
C LEU A 44 -14.49 15.06 -6.21
N VAL A 45 -13.63 15.89 -5.61
CA VAL A 45 -14.08 16.99 -4.73
C VAL A 45 -15.04 17.94 -5.47
N VAL A 46 -14.75 18.27 -6.72
CA VAL A 46 -15.61 19.15 -7.54
C VAL A 46 -16.95 18.47 -7.80
N VAL A 47 -16.93 17.18 -8.19
CA VAL A 47 -18.15 16.40 -8.45
C VAL A 47 -19.02 16.28 -7.20
N ILE A 48 -18.44 16.01 -6.03
CA ILE A 48 -19.16 15.91 -4.74
C ILE A 48 -19.76 17.26 -4.34
N ARG A 49 -19.00 18.35 -4.52
CA ARG A 49 -19.50 19.70 -4.25
C ARG A 49 -20.69 20.05 -5.14
N ASP A 50 -20.60 19.76 -6.43
CA ASP A 50 -21.62 20.14 -7.42
C ASP A 50 -22.86 19.24 -7.40
N ASN A 51 -22.71 17.93 -7.15
CA ASN A 51 -23.83 16.98 -7.15
C ASN A 51 -24.48 16.79 -5.77
N PHE A 52 -23.70 16.81 -4.69
CA PHE A 52 -24.21 16.60 -3.33
C PHE A 52 -24.37 17.90 -2.52
N GLY A 53 -23.87 19.03 -3.03
CA GLY A 53 -23.97 20.33 -2.34
C GLY A 53 -23.11 20.44 -1.07
N TRP A 54 -22.15 19.53 -0.88
CA TRP A 54 -21.31 19.52 0.31
C TRP A 54 -20.37 20.74 0.34
N SER A 55 -20.20 21.34 1.52
CA SER A 55 -19.23 22.42 1.69
C SER A 55 -17.80 21.88 1.55
N LEU A 56 -16.90 22.70 0.99
CA LEU A 56 -15.48 22.35 0.86
C LEU A 56 -14.89 21.93 2.22
N THR A 57 -15.31 22.59 3.30
CA THR A 57 -14.88 22.32 4.67
C THR A 57 -15.24 20.90 5.12
N ALA A 58 -16.43 20.40 4.80
CA ALA A 58 -16.84 19.03 5.17
C ALA A 58 -15.97 17.97 4.47
N ILE A 59 -15.69 18.18 3.18
CA ILE A 59 -14.84 17.28 2.38
C ILE A 59 -13.40 17.27 2.90
N VAL A 60 -12.85 18.46 3.20
CA VAL A 60 -11.49 18.59 3.74
C VAL A 60 -11.40 17.99 5.15
N LEU A 61 -12.43 18.16 5.99
CA LEU A 61 -12.47 17.53 7.32
C LEU A 61 -12.48 16.00 7.21
N ALA A 62 -13.26 15.42 6.30
CA ALA A 62 -13.25 13.98 6.06
C ALA A 62 -11.88 13.49 5.58
N TYR A 63 -11.22 14.23 4.68
CA TYR A 63 -9.89 13.89 4.19
C TYR A 63 -8.81 14.00 5.28
N SER A 64 -8.87 15.01 6.13
CA SER A 64 -7.98 15.16 7.29
C SER A 64 -8.18 14.03 8.29
N LEU A 65 -9.44 13.64 8.56
CA LEU A 65 -9.73 12.52 9.46
C LEU A 65 -9.15 11.21 8.92
N ARG A 66 -9.31 10.94 7.61
CA ARG A 66 -8.67 9.80 6.95
C ARG A 66 -7.15 9.82 7.14
N SER A 67 -6.53 11.00 7.01
CA SER A 67 -5.08 11.15 7.16
C SER A 67 -4.61 10.89 8.59
N VAL A 68 -5.36 11.36 9.60
CA VAL A 68 -5.09 11.07 11.02
C VAL A 68 -5.20 9.57 11.30
N ILE A 69 -6.25 8.92 10.80
CA ILE A 69 -6.41 7.46 10.94
C ILE A 69 -5.23 6.73 10.29
N GLY A 70 -4.84 7.14 9.08
CA GLY A 70 -3.66 6.60 8.39
C GLY A 70 -2.36 6.79 9.18
N ALA A 71 -2.16 7.97 9.79
CA ALA A 71 -0.98 8.28 10.60
C ALA A 71 -0.92 7.44 11.88
N VAL A 72 -2.05 7.17 12.53
CA VAL A 72 -2.14 6.31 13.71
C VAL A 72 -1.86 4.85 13.36
N LEU A 73 -2.31 4.41 12.18
CA LEU A 73 -2.10 3.04 11.70
C LEU A 73 -0.70 2.80 11.12
N ALA A 74 0.02 3.84 10.70
CA ALA A 74 1.36 3.75 10.15
C ALA A 74 2.40 3.07 11.09
N PRO A 75 2.53 3.46 12.38
CA PRO A 75 3.44 2.78 13.30
C PRO A 75 3.01 1.34 13.57
N SER A 76 1.71 1.06 13.60
CA SER A 76 1.18 -0.31 13.76
C SER A 76 1.61 -1.19 12.59
N ALA A 77 1.47 -0.68 11.36
CA ALA A 77 1.87 -1.39 10.15
C ALA A 77 3.39 -1.61 10.09
N GLY A 78 4.20 -0.61 10.49
CA GLY A 78 5.65 -0.71 10.54
C GLY A 78 6.14 -1.77 11.54
N VAL A 79 5.61 -1.76 12.76
CA VAL A 79 5.97 -2.74 13.79
C VAL A 79 5.55 -4.17 13.39
N LEU A 80 4.41 -4.34 12.72
CA LEU A 80 4.04 -5.64 12.17
C LEU A 80 5.04 -6.12 11.10
N GLY A 81 5.48 -5.22 10.21
CA GLY A 81 6.51 -5.47 9.20
C GLY A 81 7.82 -5.98 9.78
N ASP A 82 8.32 -5.29 10.80
CA ASP A 82 9.62 -5.57 11.41
C ASP A 82 9.60 -6.83 12.29
N ARG A 83 8.47 -7.11 12.96
CA ARG A 83 8.38 -8.20 13.96
C ARG A 83 7.95 -9.55 13.38
N TYR A 84 7.14 -9.57 12.33
CA TYR A 84 6.60 -10.82 11.74
C TYR A 84 7.32 -11.25 10.46
N GLY A 85 8.29 -10.45 10.00
CA GLY A 85 9.04 -10.68 8.77
C GLY A 85 8.25 -10.25 7.53
N ALA A 86 8.93 -9.55 6.63
CA ALA A 86 8.35 -8.97 5.41
C ALA A 86 7.50 -9.96 4.58
N ARG A 87 7.83 -11.26 4.62
CA ARG A 87 7.11 -12.33 3.90
C ARG A 87 5.64 -12.45 4.28
N LYS A 88 5.32 -12.58 5.57
CA LYS A 88 3.93 -12.80 6.03
C LYS A 88 3.11 -11.53 5.88
N VAL A 89 3.73 -10.38 6.17
CA VAL A 89 3.08 -9.07 6.12
C VAL A 89 2.74 -8.67 4.69
N MET A 90 3.63 -8.92 3.72
CA MET A 90 3.34 -8.66 2.30
C MET A 90 2.24 -9.57 1.73
N PHE A 91 2.19 -10.86 2.10
CA PHE A 91 1.11 -11.74 1.64
C PHE A 91 -0.25 -11.33 2.21
N ILE A 92 -0.31 -11.01 3.51
CA ILE A 92 -1.55 -10.56 4.15
C ILE A 92 -1.94 -9.18 3.62
N GLY A 93 -1.00 -8.24 3.51
CA GLY A 93 -1.23 -6.90 2.98
C GLY A 93 -1.66 -6.92 1.52
N GLY A 94 -1.01 -7.74 0.68
CA GLY A 94 -1.39 -7.95 -0.71
C GLY A 94 -2.78 -8.59 -0.84
N GLY A 95 -3.11 -9.58 -0.01
CA GLY A 95 -4.45 -10.16 0.04
C GLY A 95 -5.52 -9.15 0.45
N PHE A 96 -5.24 -8.35 1.48
CA PHE A 96 -6.13 -7.28 1.92
C PHE A 96 -6.31 -6.20 0.84
N PHE A 97 -5.25 -5.89 0.11
CA PHE A 97 -5.25 -4.94 -0.99
C PHE A 97 -6.08 -5.43 -2.18
N VAL A 98 -5.92 -6.69 -2.59
CA VAL A 98 -6.76 -7.31 -3.63
C VAL A 98 -8.22 -7.35 -3.18
N GLY A 99 -8.49 -7.72 -1.92
CA GLY A 99 -9.84 -7.66 -1.36
C GLY A 99 -10.44 -6.25 -1.40
N GLY A 100 -9.65 -5.23 -1.05
CA GLY A 100 -10.05 -3.83 -1.15
C GLY A 100 -10.34 -3.38 -2.58
N LEU A 101 -9.52 -3.80 -3.55
CA LEU A 101 -9.73 -3.54 -4.98
C LEU A 101 -10.98 -4.22 -5.52
N LEU A 102 -11.27 -5.46 -5.10
CA LEU A 102 -12.49 -6.16 -5.48
C LEU A 102 -13.73 -5.49 -4.90
N LEU A 103 -13.69 -5.09 -3.62
CA LEU A 103 -14.77 -4.32 -3.00
C LEU A 103 -14.99 -2.99 -3.71
N LEU A 104 -13.91 -2.29 -4.05
CA LEU A 104 -13.98 -1.05 -4.84
C LEU A 104 -14.59 -1.32 -6.22
N SER A 105 -14.24 -2.43 -6.87
CA SER A 105 -14.82 -2.84 -8.15
C SER A 105 -16.31 -3.18 -8.04
N THR A 106 -16.79 -3.59 -6.86
CA THR A 106 -18.23 -3.84 -6.64
C THR A 106 -19.02 -2.57 -6.33
N ILE A 107 -18.35 -1.44 -6.08
CA ILE A 107 -19.01 -0.12 -6.05
C ILE A 107 -19.39 0.22 -7.49
N THR A 108 -20.56 -0.25 -7.89
CA THR A 108 -21.23 0.12 -9.12
C THR A 108 -22.12 1.32 -8.81
N ALA A 109 -22.09 2.32 -9.70
CA ALA A 109 -22.88 3.55 -9.62
C ALA A 109 -24.40 3.30 -9.60
#